data_AF-A0AAD9RDF6-F1
#
_entry.id   AF-A0AAD9RDF6-F1
#
_cell.length_a   1.000
_cell.length_b   1.000
_cell.length_c   1.000
_cell.angle_alpha   90.00
_cell.angle_beta   90.00
_cell.angle_gamma   90.00
#
_symmetry.space_group_name_H-M   'P 1'
#
loop_
_entity.id
_entity.type
_entity.pdbx_description
1 polymer ?
#
loop_
_entity_poly.entity_id
_entity_poly.type
_entity_poly.pdbx_seq_one_letter_code
_entity_poly.pdbx_strand_id
1 'polypeptide(L)'
;MGHLVKQCYKKKSESRNQTRLNQKESFILSINVNHTELDDAWLLDSAATHHVCKSEQLFKNLRKIKPEPVGTAETMVNQGQATLMAEGIGDITLSTNEDNTTYEITLKDVYYIPKCKWNLLSVAQIEKKGKTVVMQHGTGKIINNATKKVVATAYRSDNLYLLQAKIVKSVQEEKE
;
A
#
# COMPACT_ATOMS: atom_id res chain seq x y z
N MET A 1 33.07 33.11 19.69
CA MET A 1 33.68 33.57 18.43
C MET A 1 34.45 32.38 17.87
N GLY A 2 34.06 31.71 16.80
CA GLY A 2 33.73 32.25 15.49
C GLY A 2 34.92 31.96 14.58
N HIS A 3 34.95 30.78 13.96
CA HIS A 3 35.78 30.58 12.77
C HIS A 3 34.91 30.04 11.63
N LEU A 4 34.58 31.02 10.80
CA LEU A 4 33.89 30.97 9.53
C LEU A 4 34.76 30.26 8.49
N VAL A 5 34.11 29.38 7.76
CA VAL A 5 34.29 29.00 6.35
C VAL A 5 35.26 29.90 5.53
N LYS A 6 36.27 29.26 4.91
CA LYS A 6 36.79 29.59 3.57
C LYS A 6 36.79 28.28 2.77
N GLN A 7 35.73 27.99 1.99
CA GLN A 7 35.66 28.17 0.53
C GLN A 7 37.01 28.01 -0.20
N CYS A 8 37.16 27.34 -1.34
CA CYS A 8 36.38 26.42 -2.17
C CYS A 8 37.32 26.05 -3.35
N TYR A 9 36.94 25.04 -4.14
CA TYR A 9 37.44 24.66 -5.49
C TYR A 9 38.65 23.71 -5.61
N LYS A 10 38.34 22.43 -5.91
CA LYS A 10 38.48 21.90 -7.29
C LYS A 10 37.60 20.66 -7.48
N LYS A 11 36.70 20.74 -8.48
CA LYS A 11 35.81 19.67 -8.95
C LYS A 11 36.61 18.45 -9.44
N LYS A 12 36.18 17.25 -9.04
CA LYS A 12 36.22 16.05 -9.89
C LYS A 12 34.91 15.28 -9.69
N SER A 13 34.30 14.89 -10.79
CA SER A 13 32.92 14.40 -10.94
C SER A 13 32.53 13.30 -9.96
N GLU A 14 31.56 13.57 -9.09
CA GLU A 14 30.82 12.54 -8.36
C GLU A 14 29.76 11.95 -9.29
N SER A 15 30.01 10.75 -9.81
CA SER A 15 28.91 9.86 -10.16
C SER A 15 28.14 9.58 -8.87
N ARG A 16 26.87 10.00 -8.79
CA ARG A 16 25.95 9.56 -7.73
C ARG A 16 25.93 8.03 -7.74
N ASN A 17 26.73 7.42 -6.87
CA ASN A 17 26.54 6.03 -6.49
C ASN A 17 25.24 5.98 -5.70
N GLN A 18 24.13 5.72 -6.40
CA GLN A 18 22.95 5.15 -5.75
C GLN A 18 23.40 3.80 -5.21
N THR A 19 23.75 3.77 -3.93
CA THR A 19 23.96 2.52 -3.23
C THR A 19 22.61 1.79 -3.24
N ARG A 20 22.45 0.81 -4.13
CA ARG A 20 21.36 -0.17 -4.00
C ARG A 20 21.49 -0.77 -2.61
N LEU A 21 20.51 -0.53 -1.74
CA LEU A 21 20.36 -1.30 -0.51
C LEU A 21 20.02 -2.74 -0.92
N ASN A 22 21.06 -3.55 -1.11
CA ASN A 22 20.93 -4.98 -1.26
C ASN A 22 20.81 -5.56 0.15
N GLN A 23 19.60 -5.49 0.72
CA GLN A 23 19.28 -6.17 1.96
C GLN A 23 18.00 -6.95 1.76
N LYS A 24 18.15 -8.27 1.55
CA LYS A 24 17.07 -9.24 1.79
C LYS A 24 16.94 -9.41 3.30
N GLU A 25 16.52 -8.38 4.01
CA GLU A 25 15.98 -8.59 5.35
C GLU A 25 14.53 -9.00 5.21
N SER A 26 14.23 -10.17 5.77
CA SER A 26 12.89 -10.74 5.80
C SER A 26 12.14 -10.09 6.97
N PHE A 27 11.15 -9.25 6.67
CA PHE A 27 10.33 -8.61 7.70
C PHE A 27 9.19 -9.56 8.10
N ILE A 28 9.16 -9.97 9.37
CA ILE A 28 8.10 -10.83 9.91
C ILE A 28 6.91 -9.95 10.33
N LEU A 29 5.76 -10.14 9.67
CA LEU A 29 4.51 -9.48 10.01
C LEU A 29 3.64 -10.38 10.91
N SER A 30 3.83 -10.30 12.22
CA SER A 30 2.94 -10.93 13.21
C SER A 30 1.83 -9.97 13.63
N ILE A 31 0.58 -10.34 13.37
CA ILE A 31 -0.61 -9.56 13.76
C ILE A 31 -1.62 -10.53 14.35
N ASN A 32 -2.10 -10.24 15.56
CA ASN A 32 -3.16 -10.96 16.25
C ASN A 32 -4.44 -10.12 16.21
N VAL A 33 -5.10 -10.06 15.06
CA VAL A 33 -6.38 -9.38 14.89
C VAL A 33 -7.41 -10.42 14.46
N ASN A 34 -8.61 -10.38 15.06
CA ASN A 34 -9.68 -11.34 14.78
C ASN A 34 -10.01 -11.37 13.28
N HIS A 35 -9.90 -12.55 12.67
CA HIS A 35 -9.92 -12.76 11.21
C HIS A 35 -11.21 -12.26 10.52
N THR A 36 -12.31 -12.12 11.26
CA THR A 36 -13.64 -11.76 10.74
C THR A 36 -13.83 -10.27 10.43
N GLU A 37 -12.98 -9.37 10.95
CA GLU A 37 -13.08 -7.93 10.70
C GLU A 37 -12.13 -7.42 9.59
N LEU A 38 -11.41 -8.33 8.92
CA LEU A 38 -10.26 -7.99 8.09
C LEU A 38 -10.46 -8.13 6.58
N ASP A 39 -11.57 -8.71 6.12
CA ASP A 39 -11.79 -8.86 4.68
C ASP A 39 -11.99 -7.50 3.97
N ASP A 40 -12.45 -6.49 4.73
CA ASP A 40 -12.58 -5.10 4.29
C ASP A 40 -11.44 -4.18 4.79
N ALA A 41 -10.42 -4.74 5.44
CA ALA A 41 -9.30 -3.98 5.99
C ALA A 41 -8.11 -3.90 5.01
N TRP A 42 -7.50 -2.73 4.94
CA TRP A 42 -6.36 -2.42 4.10
C TRP A 42 -5.20 -1.90 4.94
N LEU A 43 -4.07 -2.60 4.89
CA LEU A 43 -2.86 -2.21 5.60
C LEU A 43 -2.11 -1.11 4.83
N LEU A 44 -1.88 0.02 5.47
CA LEU A 44 -1.05 1.08 4.91
C LEU A 44 0.43 0.71 5.03
N ASP A 45 1.08 0.44 3.90
CA ASP A 45 2.40 -0.16 3.85
C ASP A 45 3.37 0.64 2.96
N SER A 46 4.46 1.10 3.57
CA SER A 46 5.53 1.82 2.87
C SER A 46 6.55 0.90 2.20
N ALA A 47 6.64 -0.36 2.62
CA ALA A 47 7.50 -1.37 2.01
C ALA A 47 6.84 -2.01 0.76
N ALA A 48 5.51 -1.90 0.64
CA ALA A 48 4.79 -2.38 -0.53
C ALA A 48 5.10 -1.54 -1.77
N THR A 49 5.60 -2.18 -2.82
CA THR A 49 5.83 -1.56 -4.13
C THR A 49 4.54 -1.36 -4.94
N HIS A 50 3.54 -2.21 -4.66
CA HIS A 50 2.25 -2.23 -5.33
C HIS A 50 1.12 -2.40 -4.30
N HIS A 51 -0.07 -1.92 -4.66
CA HIS A 51 -1.31 -2.31 -4.01
C HIS A 51 -1.51 -3.81 -4.21
N VAL A 52 -1.93 -4.49 -3.14
CA VAL A 52 -2.18 -5.93 -3.16
C VAL A 52 -3.57 -6.19 -2.61
N CYS A 53 -4.31 -7.09 -3.24
CA CYS A 53 -5.59 -7.57 -2.77
C CYS A 53 -5.61 -9.11 -2.81
N LYS A 54 -6.07 -9.73 -1.72
CA LYS A 54 -6.20 -11.19 -1.61
C LYS A 54 -7.52 -11.72 -2.19
N SER A 55 -8.52 -10.86 -2.39
CA SER A 55 -9.88 -11.24 -2.78
C SER A 55 -10.21 -10.75 -4.20
N GLU A 56 -10.46 -11.71 -5.09
CA GLU A 56 -10.81 -11.46 -6.50
C GLU A 56 -12.12 -10.68 -6.65
N GLN A 57 -13.07 -10.88 -5.73
CA GLN A 57 -14.41 -10.27 -5.80
C GLN A 57 -14.42 -8.75 -5.59
N LEU A 58 -13.30 -8.16 -5.15
CA LEU A 58 -13.20 -6.73 -4.87
C LEU A 58 -12.81 -5.92 -6.12
N PHE A 59 -12.35 -6.59 -7.17
CA PHE A 59 -11.90 -5.95 -8.40
C PHE A 59 -13.07 -5.60 -9.31
N LYS A 60 -13.01 -4.42 -9.93
CA LYS A 60 -13.98 -4.00 -10.95
C LYS A 60 -13.69 -4.62 -12.32
N ASN A 61 -12.43 -4.82 -12.64
CA ASN A 61 -11.93 -5.21 -13.96
C ASN A 61 -10.68 -6.09 -13.84
N LEU A 62 -10.76 -7.19 -13.08
CA LEU A 62 -9.63 -8.09 -12.90
C LEU A 62 -9.26 -8.77 -14.23
N ARG A 63 -8.03 -8.56 -14.67
CA ARG A 63 -7.41 -9.33 -15.75
C ARG A 63 -6.48 -10.37 -15.15
N LYS A 64 -6.79 -11.66 -15.36
CA LYS A 64 -5.89 -12.76 -15.00
C LYS A 64 -4.59 -12.66 -15.79
N ILE A 65 -3.47 -12.97 -15.13
CA ILE A 65 -2.13 -13.00 -15.74
C ILE A 65 -1.50 -14.36 -15.50
N LYS A 66 -0.41 -14.66 -16.23
CA LYS A 66 0.45 -15.77 -15.84
C LYS A 66 1.03 -15.44 -14.45
N PRO A 67 1.07 -16.39 -13.50
CA PRO A 67 1.62 -16.13 -12.18
C PRO A 67 3.00 -15.48 -12.24
N GLU A 68 3.13 -14.26 -11.72
CA GLU A 68 4.36 -13.48 -11.74
C GLU A 68 4.87 -13.24 -10.31
N PRO A 69 6.18 -13.44 -10.05
CA PRO A 69 6.74 -13.20 -8.73
C PRO A 69 6.82 -11.69 -8.45
N VAL A 70 6.15 -11.25 -7.38
CA VAL A 70 6.10 -9.82 -7.00
C VAL A 70 6.75 -9.53 -5.64
N GLY A 71 7.16 -10.56 -4.91
CA GLY A 71 7.87 -10.43 -3.65
C GLY A 71 8.02 -11.77 -2.93
N THR A 72 8.49 -11.73 -1.69
CA THR A 72 8.61 -12.90 -0.81
C THR A 72 7.90 -12.62 0.50
N ALA A 73 7.19 -13.62 1.03
CA ALA A 73 6.64 -13.60 2.38
C ALA A 73 7.11 -14.84 3.13
N GLU A 74 7.47 -14.70 4.40
CA GLU A 74 7.70 -15.87 5.25
C GLU A 74 6.38 -16.59 5.51
N THR A 75 6.40 -17.90 5.32
CA THR A 75 5.25 -18.74 5.60
C THR A 75 5.52 -19.61 6.81
N MET A 76 4.57 -19.65 7.74
CA MET A 76 4.61 -20.53 8.92
C MET A 76 4.65 -22.01 8.53
N VAL A 77 4.24 -22.36 7.31
CA VAL A 77 4.07 -23.74 6.86
C VAL A 77 5.36 -24.44 6.41
N ASN A 78 6.46 -23.71 6.12
CA ASN A 78 7.65 -24.34 5.53
C ASN A 78 9.00 -23.73 5.93
N GLN A 79 9.14 -23.12 7.12
CA GLN A 79 10.42 -22.53 7.62
C GLN A 79 11.25 -21.85 6.50
N GLY A 80 10.58 -21.11 5.62
CA GLY A 80 11.14 -20.69 4.34
C GLY A 80 10.32 -19.58 3.69
N GLN A 81 11.00 -18.77 2.89
CA GLN A 81 10.41 -17.68 2.12
C GLN A 81 9.56 -18.25 0.98
N ALA A 82 8.24 -18.08 1.02
CA ALA A 82 7.41 -18.33 -0.14
C ALA A 82 7.41 -17.09 -1.04
N THR A 83 7.56 -17.31 -2.33
CA THR A 83 7.39 -16.23 -3.31
C THR A 83 5.90 -15.91 -3.43
N LEU A 84 5.55 -14.64 -3.25
CA LEU A 84 4.20 -14.14 -3.53
C LEU A 84 4.04 -14.01 -5.04
N MET A 85 3.04 -14.68 -5.57
CA MET A 85 2.74 -14.72 -7.00
C MET A 85 1.49 -13.90 -7.28
N ALA A 86 1.61 -12.88 -8.13
CA ALA A 86 0.47 -12.16 -8.66
C ALA A 86 -0.21 -13.01 -9.74
N GLU A 87 -1.51 -13.22 -9.59
CA GLU A 87 -2.34 -14.03 -10.50
C GLU A 87 -3.29 -13.17 -11.34
N GLY A 88 -3.39 -11.88 -11.02
CA GLY A 88 -4.16 -10.92 -11.80
C GLY A 88 -3.80 -9.47 -11.48
N ILE A 89 -4.25 -8.57 -12.34
CA ILE A 89 -4.12 -7.11 -12.18
C ILE A 89 -5.47 -6.48 -12.47
N GLY A 90 -5.89 -5.51 -11.66
CA GLY A 90 -7.08 -4.72 -11.94
C GLY A 90 -7.22 -3.53 -11.01
N ASP A 91 -8.36 -2.86 -11.09
CA ASP A 91 -8.67 -1.68 -10.29
C ASP A 91 -9.69 -2.01 -9.21
N ILE A 92 -9.57 -1.31 -8.08
CA ILE A 92 -10.48 -1.42 -6.92
C ILE A 92 -10.90 -0.01 -6.52
N THR A 93 -12.17 0.20 -6.20
CA THR A 93 -12.64 1.47 -5.63
C THR A 93 -13.04 1.27 -4.17
N LEU A 94 -12.33 1.95 -3.29
CA LEU A 94 -12.60 2.04 -1.87
C LEU A 94 -13.54 3.21 -1.59
N SER A 95 -14.54 2.99 -0.76
CA SER A 95 -15.40 4.04 -0.20
C SER A 95 -15.02 4.26 1.27
N THR A 96 -14.66 5.50 1.57
CA THR A 96 -14.25 5.96 2.90
C THR A 96 -15.13 7.14 3.32
N ASN A 97 -15.35 7.30 4.64
CA ASN A 97 -16.15 8.41 5.16
C ASN A 97 -15.25 9.27 6.05
N GLU A 98 -15.09 10.54 5.69
CA GLU A 98 -14.37 11.53 6.49
C GLU A 98 -15.24 12.78 6.64
N ASP A 99 -15.42 13.27 7.86
CA ASP A 99 -16.19 14.49 8.16
C ASP A 99 -17.59 14.50 7.50
N ASN A 100 -18.35 13.40 7.63
CA ASN A 100 -19.66 13.19 7.02
C ASN A 100 -19.68 13.25 5.48
N THR A 101 -18.52 13.20 4.83
CA THR A 101 -18.38 13.16 3.38
C THR A 101 -17.86 11.79 2.97
N THR A 102 -18.55 11.15 2.02
CA THR A 102 -18.07 9.92 1.39
C THR A 102 -17.07 10.26 0.28
N TYR A 103 -15.91 9.61 0.31
CA TYR A 103 -14.89 9.70 -0.71
C TYR A 103 -14.76 8.36 -1.42
N GLU A 104 -14.62 8.39 -2.74
CA GLU A 104 -14.26 7.23 -3.53
C GLU A 104 -12.80 7.31 -3.97
N ILE A 105 -12.01 6.32 -3.55
CA ILE A 105 -10.59 6.22 -3.84
C ILE A 105 -10.38 5.02 -4.76
N THR A 106 -10.10 5.30 -6.04
CA THR A 106 -9.75 4.25 -6.99
C THR A 106 -8.27 3.92 -6.91
N LEU A 107 -7.97 2.69 -6.47
CA LEU A 107 -6.68 2.05 -6.57
C LEU A 107 -6.52 1.49 -7.99
N LYS A 108 -5.43 1.88 -8.65
CA LYS A 108 -5.09 1.44 -10.01
C LYS A 108 -4.01 0.39 -9.98
N ASP A 109 -4.06 -0.53 -10.93
CA ASP A 109 -3.01 -1.55 -11.14
C ASP A 109 -2.72 -2.37 -9.87
N VAL A 110 -3.78 -2.79 -9.18
CA VAL A 110 -3.71 -3.60 -7.97
C VAL A 110 -3.38 -5.04 -8.33
N TYR A 111 -2.41 -5.65 -7.65
CA TYR A 111 -2.12 -7.07 -7.81
C TYR A 111 -3.10 -7.93 -7.03
N TYR A 112 -3.66 -8.93 -7.70
CA TYR A 112 -4.39 -10.02 -7.06
C TYR A 112 -3.40 -11.12 -6.64
N ILE A 113 -3.30 -11.35 -5.33
CA ILE A 113 -2.39 -12.33 -4.72
C ILE A 113 -3.19 -13.11 -3.66
N PRO A 114 -3.83 -14.25 -4.00
CA PRO A 114 -4.69 -14.97 -3.06
C PRO A 114 -3.95 -15.50 -1.83
N LYS A 115 -2.65 -15.77 -1.98
CA LYS A 115 -1.79 -16.24 -0.88
C LYS A 115 -1.29 -15.12 0.03
N CYS A 116 -1.58 -13.85 -0.27
CA CYS A 116 -1.22 -12.75 0.61
C CYS A 116 -2.14 -12.74 1.83
N LYS A 117 -1.56 -12.53 3.02
CA LYS A 117 -2.31 -12.52 4.28
C LYS A 117 -3.21 -11.29 4.40
N TRP A 118 -2.85 -10.17 3.78
CA TRP A 118 -3.48 -8.86 3.94
C TRP A 118 -3.70 -8.17 2.60
N ASN A 119 -4.70 -7.29 2.53
CA ASN A 119 -4.75 -6.28 1.48
C ASN A 119 -3.76 -5.15 1.84
N LEU A 120 -2.96 -4.71 0.87
CA LEU A 120 -1.90 -3.71 1.09
C LEU A 120 -2.18 -2.46 0.28
N LEU A 121 -2.04 -1.30 0.94
CA LEU A 121 -1.99 0.01 0.34
C LEU A 121 -0.53 0.47 0.25
N SER A 122 0.03 0.46 -0.96
CA SER A 122 1.35 1.06 -1.20
C SER A 122 1.31 2.56 -0.97
N VAL A 123 2.02 3.03 0.07
CA VAL A 123 2.19 4.46 0.34
C VAL A 123 2.84 5.16 -0.86
N ALA A 124 3.83 4.53 -1.50
CA ALA A 124 4.50 5.09 -2.66
C ALA A 124 3.54 5.29 -3.86
N GLN A 125 2.60 4.38 -4.11
CA GLN A 125 1.59 4.57 -5.15
C GLN A 125 0.55 5.64 -4.79
N ILE A 126 0.16 5.73 -3.51
CA ILE A 126 -0.71 6.80 -3.01
C ILE A 126 -0.06 8.17 -3.27
N GLU A 127 1.22 8.32 -2.93
CA GLU A 127 1.98 9.57 -3.15
C GLU A 127 2.11 9.93 -4.62
N LYS A 128 2.44 8.97 -5.48
CA LYS A 128 2.50 9.16 -6.95
C LYS A 128 1.17 9.65 -7.55
N LYS A 129 0.05 9.41 -6.88
CA LYS A 129 -1.29 9.89 -7.26
C LYS A 129 -1.66 11.22 -6.59
N GLY A 130 -0.68 12.02 -6.19
CA GLY A 130 -0.87 13.38 -5.69
C GLY A 130 -1.52 13.45 -4.31
N LYS A 131 -1.24 12.46 -3.46
CA LYS A 131 -1.72 12.42 -2.07
C LYS A 131 -0.53 12.44 -1.12
N THR A 132 -0.78 12.82 0.13
CA THR A 132 0.21 12.74 1.20
C THR A 132 -0.29 11.82 2.27
N VAL A 133 0.60 10.99 2.81
CA VAL A 133 0.31 10.10 3.94
C VAL A 133 1.01 10.65 5.18
N VAL A 134 0.23 10.93 6.24
CA VAL A 134 0.75 11.40 7.53
C VAL A 134 0.39 10.38 8.60
N MET A 135 1.41 9.74 9.18
CA MET A 135 1.26 8.81 10.30
C MET A 135 1.69 9.50 11.60
N GLN A 136 0.74 9.79 12.48
CA GLN A 136 0.99 10.48 13.74
C GLN A 136 -0.07 10.13 14.78
N HIS A 137 0.34 10.03 16.05
CA HIS A 137 -0.56 9.84 17.19
C HIS A 137 -1.58 8.68 17.02
N GLY A 138 -1.13 7.56 16.45
CA GLY A 138 -1.99 6.39 16.22
C GLY A 138 -2.97 6.50 15.04
N THR A 139 -2.85 7.53 14.20
CA THR A 139 -3.64 7.67 12.95
C THR A 139 -2.72 7.77 11.73
N GLY A 140 -3.19 7.23 10.60
CA GLY A 140 -2.56 7.33 9.28
C GLY A 140 -3.52 8.03 8.33
N LYS A 141 -3.33 9.32 8.09
CA LYS A 141 -4.22 10.14 7.26
C LYS A 141 -3.73 10.20 5.82
N ILE A 142 -4.63 9.94 4.88
CA ILE A 142 -4.40 10.14 3.45
C ILE A 142 -5.05 11.47 3.06
N ILE A 143 -4.23 12.42 2.61
CA ILE A 143 -4.63 13.79 2.28
C ILE A 143 -4.53 13.97 0.76
N ASN A 144 -5.58 14.50 0.14
CA ASN A 144 -5.51 14.89 -1.26
C ASN A 144 -4.79 16.24 -1.39
N ASN A 145 -3.68 16.28 -2.13
CA ASN A 145 -2.83 17.48 -2.17
C ASN A 145 -3.46 18.66 -2.89
N ALA A 146 -4.39 18.42 -3.82
CA ALA A 146 -5.10 19.47 -4.54
C ALA A 146 -6.17 20.13 -3.66
N THR A 147 -6.95 19.33 -2.93
CA THR A 147 -8.07 19.84 -2.11
C THR A 147 -7.70 20.14 -0.67
N LYS A 148 -6.53 19.65 -0.21
CA LYS A 148 -6.08 19.66 1.19
C LYS A 148 -7.01 18.93 2.17
N LYS A 149 -7.95 18.13 1.66
CA LYS A 149 -8.87 17.35 2.49
C LYS A 149 -8.29 15.98 2.84
N VAL A 150 -8.56 15.52 4.05
CA VAL A 150 -8.40 14.10 4.41
C VAL A 150 -9.46 13.32 3.65
N VAL A 151 -9.04 12.30 2.91
CA VAL A 151 -9.93 11.44 2.12
C VAL A 151 -10.08 10.06 2.72
N ALA A 152 -9.16 9.66 3.61
CA ALA A 152 -9.23 8.40 4.35
C ALA A 152 -8.34 8.47 5.60
N THR A 153 -8.79 7.85 6.68
CA THR A 153 -8.06 7.70 7.94
C THR A 153 -7.91 6.22 8.30
N ALA A 154 -6.67 5.75 8.32
CA ALA A 154 -6.30 4.47 8.91
C ALA A 154 -6.04 4.63 10.41
N TYR A 155 -6.40 3.62 11.20
CA TYR A 155 -6.18 3.61 12.65
C TYR A 155 -5.12 2.59 13.03
N ARG A 156 -4.29 2.95 14.00
CA ARG A 156 -3.26 2.04 14.49
C ARG A 156 -3.89 0.91 15.29
N SER A 157 -3.68 -0.32 14.84
CA SER A 157 -3.94 -1.55 15.58
C SER A 157 -2.60 -2.25 15.80
N ASP A 158 -2.23 -2.45 17.05
CA ASP A 158 -0.86 -2.78 17.47
C ASP A 158 0.17 -1.80 16.87
N ASN A 159 1.04 -2.28 15.97
CA ASN A 159 2.10 -1.50 15.32
C ASN A 159 1.79 -1.16 13.86
N LEU A 160 0.54 -1.34 13.42
CA LEU A 160 0.15 -1.23 12.02
C LEU A 160 -1.04 -0.32 11.82
N TYR A 161 -1.14 0.28 10.64
CA TYR A 161 -2.20 1.22 10.30
C TYR A 161 -3.21 0.56 9.35
N LEU A 162 -4.41 0.28 9.87
CA LEU A 162 -5.48 -0.38 9.13
C LEU A 162 -6.53 0.65 8.72
N LEU A 163 -6.79 0.73 7.42
CA LEU A 163 -7.93 1.44 6.84
C LEU A 163 -9.08 0.46 6.68
N GLN A 164 -10.21 0.71 7.34
CA GLN A 164 -11.47 0.05 7.02
C GLN A 164 -12.14 0.83 5.88
N ALA A 165 -12.40 0.16 4.76
CA ALA A 165 -13.06 0.79 3.63
C ALA A 165 -14.09 -0.16 3.02
N LYS A 166 -15.26 0.40 2.68
CA LYS A 166 -16.29 -0.35 1.95
C LYS A 166 -15.88 -0.47 0.49
N ILE A 167 -16.23 -1.58 -0.15
CA ILE A 167 -15.94 -1.78 -1.57
C ILE A 167 -17.12 -1.31 -2.41
N VAL A 168 -16.85 -0.42 -3.37
CA VAL A 168 -17.85 0.00 -4.36
C VAL A 168 -17.83 -0.98 -5.52
N LYS A 169 -18.79 -1.91 -5.54
CA LYS A 169 -19.02 -2.79 -6.68
C LYS A 169 -19.72 -2.01 -7.79
N SER A 170 -19.30 -2.21 -9.04
CA SER A 170 -20.08 -1.76 -10.20
C SER A 170 -21.32 -2.65 -10.33
N VAL A 171 -22.51 -2.06 -10.32
CA VAL A 171 -23.75 -2.74 -10.70
C VAL A 171 -23.66 -3.06 -12.18
N GLN A 172 -23.70 -4.34 -12.55
CA GLN A 172 -24.04 -4.72 -13.92
C GLN A 172 -25.57 -4.67 -13.98
N GLU A 173 -26.12 -3.74 -14.76
CA GLU A 173 -27.51 -3.81 -15.17
C GLU A 173 -27.69 -5.12 -15.95
N GLU A 174 -28.40 -6.08 -15.38
CA GLU A 174 -28.99 -7.18 -16.13
C GLU A 174 -29.97 -6.54 -17.12
N LYS A 175 -29.60 -6.56 -18.40
CA LYS A 175 -30.58 -6.33 -19.45
C LYS A 175 -31.46 -7.57 -19.52
N GLU A 176 -32.72 -7.39 -19.13
CA GLU A 176 -33.84 -8.31 -19.44
C GLU A 176 -33.92 -8.61 -20.95
#